data_AF-A0A3B8JZG8-F1
#
_entry.id   AF-A0A3B8JZG8-F1
#
_cell.length_a   1.000
_cell.length_b   1.000
_cell.length_c   1.000
_cell.angle_alpha   90.00
_cell.angle_beta   90.00
_cell.angle_gamma   90.00
#
_symmetry.space_group_name_H-M   'P 1'
#
loop_
_entity.id
_entity.type
_entity.pdbx_description
1 polymer ?
#
loop_
_entity_poly.entity_id
_entity_poly.type
_entity_poly.pdbx_seq_one_letter_code
_entity_poly.pdbx_strand_id
1 'polypeptide(L)'
;MPFQFKLQKLLDYREDKKKLAQEELARRQRELLKIQEEIEKLQKEEQRVLVFHREHQSERLDVLTLTALESYRFFLQERLRSKQQELLQSREQVEEQRKVVVESWKNCQVLEKLKEKSL
;
A
#
# COMPACT_ATOMS: atom_id res chain seq x y z
N MET A 1 17.77 -41.84 9.54
CA MET A 1 18.15 -40.93 10.65
C MET A 1 16.99 -39.97 10.95
N PRO A 2 16.35 -40.04 12.13
CA PRO A 2 15.22 -39.17 12.49
C PRO A 2 15.57 -37.67 12.55
N PHE A 3 16.86 -37.33 12.67
CA PHE A 3 17.36 -35.96 12.69
C PHE A 3 17.25 -35.25 11.31
N GLN A 4 17.61 -35.93 10.22
CA GLN A 4 17.48 -35.39 8.85
C GLN A 4 16.02 -35.11 8.47
N PHE A 5 15.10 -35.99 8.84
CA PHE A 5 13.67 -35.82 8.56
C PHE A 5 13.04 -34.65 9.33
N LYS A 6 13.45 -34.44 10.59
CA LYS A 6 13.02 -33.27 11.39
C LYS A 6 13.57 -31.95 10.84
N LEU A 7 14.82 -31.95 10.37
CA LEU A 7 15.43 -30.77 9.75
C LEU A 7 14.76 -30.41 8.41
N GLN A 8 14.43 -31.40 7.59
CA GLN A 8 13.72 -31.16 6.32
C GLN A 8 12.33 -30.57 6.53
N LYS A 9 11.53 -31.12 7.46
CA LYS A 9 10.22 -30.54 7.80
C LYS A 9 10.30 -29.09 8.29
N LEU A 10 11.36 -28.77 9.04
CA LEU A 10 11.58 -27.41 9.53
C LEU A 10 11.95 -26.46 8.38
N LEU A 11 12.75 -26.91 7.43
CA LEU A 11 13.09 -26.18 6.20
C LEU A 11 11.82 -25.90 5.38
N ASP A 12 11.04 -26.93 5.08
CA ASP A 12 9.79 -26.81 4.30
C ASP A 12 8.85 -25.78 4.95
N TYR A 13 8.67 -25.86 6.28
CA TYR A 13 7.86 -24.89 7.03
C TYR A 13 8.37 -23.44 6.93
N ARG A 14 9.70 -23.23 6.93
CA ARG A 14 10.26 -21.88 6.80
C ARG A 14 10.16 -21.36 5.38
N GLU A 15 10.30 -22.21 4.37
CA GLU A 15 10.06 -21.86 2.97
C GLU A 15 8.61 -21.43 2.75
N ASP A 16 7.65 -22.15 3.33
CA ASP A 16 6.24 -21.78 3.27
C ASP A 16 5.97 -20.43 3.95
N LYS A 17 6.57 -20.18 5.12
CA LYS A 17 6.52 -18.86 5.77
C LYS A 17 7.09 -17.74 4.90
N LYS A 18 8.19 -18.00 4.21
CA LYS A 18 8.79 -17.03 3.28
C LYS A 18 7.85 -16.74 2.11
N LYS A 19 7.22 -17.77 1.51
CA LYS A 19 6.23 -17.59 0.44
C LYS A 19 5.04 -16.75 0.91
N LEU A 20 4.46 -17.09 2.07
CA LEU A 20 3.36 -16.32 2.66
C LEU A 20 3.75 -14.85 2.91
N ALA A 21 4.96 -14.60 3.42
CA ALA A 21 5.43 -13.24 3.65
C ALA A 21 5.60 -12.45 2.34
N GLN A 22 6.01 -13.11 1.25
CA GLN A 22 6.13 -12.51 -0.08
C GLN A 22 4.77 -12.22 -0.71
N GLU A 23 3.81 -13.14 -0.59
CA GLU A 23 2.43 -12.95 -1.06
C GLU A 23 1.77 -11.79 -0.34
N GLU A 24 1.96 -11.70 0.98
CA GLU A 24 1.46 -10.60 1.79
C GLU A 24 2.10 -9.26 1.40
N LEU A 25 3.41 -9.23 1.11
CA LEU A 25 4.08 -8.04 0.59
C LEU A 25 3.48 -7.60 -0.74
N ALA A 26 3.25 -8.53 -1.67
CA ALA A 26 2.64 -8.25 -2.96
C ALA A 26 1.19 -7.76 -2.82
N ARG A 27 0.44 -8.27 -1.84
CA ARG A 27 -0.90 -7.76 -1.50
C ARG A 27 -0.82 -6.30 -1.04
N ARG A 28 0.01 -5.99 -0.04
CA ARG A 28 0.15 -4.63 0.51
C ARG A 28 0.65 -3.64 -0.54
N GLN A 29 1.56 -4.05 -1.43
CA GLN A 29 2.00 -3.22 -2.55
C GLN A 29 0.87 -2.90 -3.52
N ARG A 30 -0.03 -3.86 -3.81
CA ARG A 30 -1.21 -3.61 -4.65
C ARG A 30 -2.20 -2.65 -3.98
N GLU A 31 -2.39 -2.77 -2.66
CA GLU A 31 -3.22 -1.84 -1.90
C GLU A 31 -2.63 -0.42 -1.91
N LEU A 32 -1.32 -0.30 -1.70
CA LEU A 32 -0.60 0.98 -1.81
C LEU A 32 -0.82 1.64 -3.17
N LEU A 33 -0.67 0.87 -4.26
CA LEU A 33 -0.90 1.38 -5.62
C LEU A 33 -2.34 1.88 -5.81
N LYS A 34 -3.34 1.14 -5.33
CA LYS A 34 -4.75 1.57 -5.42
C LYS A 34 -4.99 2.90 -4.70
N ILE A 35 -4.39 3.08 -3.51
CA ILE A 35 -4.50 4.35 -2.78
C ILE A 35 -3.87 5.49 -3.58
N GLN A 36 -2.71 5.26 -4.20
CA GLN A 36 -2.06 6.26 -5.06
C GLN A 36 -2.93 6.62 -6.27
N GLU A 37 -3.51 5.64 -6.95
CA GLU A 37 -4.43 5.87 -8.07
C GLU A 37 -5.68 6.66 -7.65
N GLU A 38 -6.23 6.38 -6.47
CA GLU A 38 -7.37 7.13 -5.92
C GLU A 38 -7.01 8.59 -5.61
N ILE A 39 -5.83 8.85 -5.05
CA ILE A 39 -5.33 10.21 -4.82
C ILE A 39 -5.19 10.95 -6.15
N GLU A 40 -4.60 10.33 -7.17
CA GLU A 40 -4.46 10.95 -8.49
C GLU A 40 -5.82 11.28 -9.12
N LYS A 41 -6.83 10.42 -8.95
CA LYS A 41 -8.19 10.69 -9.41
C LYS A 41 -8.79 11.90 -8.70
N LEU A 42 -8.68 11.96 -7.37
CA LEU A 42 -9.17 13.09 -6.57
C LEU A 42 -8.47 14.41 -6.94
N GLN A 43 -7.16 14.37 -7.18
CA GLN A 43 -6.41 15.55 -7.64
C GLN A 43 -6.87 16.04 -9.01
N LYS A 44 -7.12 15.11 -9.95
CA LYS A 44 -7.67 15.45 -11.27
C LYS A 44 -9.06 16.06 -11.15
N GLU A 45 -9.89 15.56 -10.24
CA GLU A 45 -11.22 16.12 -9.97
C GLU A 45 -11.14 17.52 -9.35
N GLU A 46 -10.27 17.73 -8.36
CA GLU A 46 -10.05 19.07 -7.78
C GLU A 46 -9.59 20.06 -8.85
N GLN A 47 -8.67 19.65 -9.72
CA GLN A 47 -8.19 20.49 -10.82
C GLN A 47 -9.31 20.84 -11.81
N ARG A 48 -10.21 19.90 -12.12
CA ARG A 48 -11.38 20.15 -12.97
C ARG A 48 -12.31 21.18 -12.34
N VAL A 49 -12.57 21.08 -11.03
CA VAL A 49 -13.41 22.07 -10.31
C VAL A 49 -12.78 23.45 -10.34
N LEU A 50 -11.45 23.54 -10.15
CA LEU A 50 -10.74 24.82 -10.22
C LEU A 50 -10.76 25.44 -11.62
N VAL A 51 -10.60 24.63 -12.67
CA VAL A 51 -10.71 25.09 -14.06
C VAL A 51 -12.13 25.58 -14.34
N PHE A 52 -13.15 24.80 -13.98
CA PHE A 52 -14.55 25.19 -14.14
C PHE A 52 -14.84 26.54 -13.47
N HIS A 53 -14.42 26.71 -12.20
CA HIS A 53 -14.58 27.97 -11.47
C HIS A 53 -13.87 29.14 -12.17
N ARG A 54 -12.68 28.92 -12.73
CA ARG A 54 -11.93 29.96 -13.45
C ARG A 54 -12.59 30.34 -14.78
N GLU A 55 -13.14 29.38 -15.50
CA GLU A 55 -13.83 29.62 -16.77
C GLU A 55 -15.13 30.42 -16.58
N HIS A 56 -15.84 30.18 -15.47
CA HIS A 56 -17.14 30.81 -15.19
C HIS A 56 -17.03 32.02 -14.24
N GLN A 57 -15.82 32.52 -13.98
CA GLN A 57 -15.56 33.61 -13.03
C GLN A 57 -16.20 34.95 -13.46
N SER A 58 -16.35 35.16 -14.76
CA SER A 58 -16.99 36.35 -15.34
C SER A 58 -18.49 36.18 -15.56
N GLU A 59 -19.03 34.98 -15.33
CA GLU A 59 -20.44 34.69 -15.48
C GLU A 59 -21.19 34.97 -14.18
N ARG A 60 -22.45 35.40 -14.29
CA ARG A 60 -23.33 35.53 -13.12
C ARG A 60 -23.81 34.14 -12.71
N LEU A 61 -22.95 33.42 -11.99
CA LEU A 61 -23.35 32.20 -11.29
C LEU A 61 -24.33 32.56 -10.18
N ASP A 62 -25.38 31.77 -10.03
CA ASP A 62 -26.28 31.91 -8.91
C ASP A 62 -25.60 31.47 -7.59
N VAL A 63 -26.11 31.97 -6.47
CA VAL A 63 -25.54 31.73 -5.13
C VAL A 63 -25.56 30.24 -4.74
N LEU A 64 -26.55 29.47 -5.20
CA LEU A 64 -26.65 28.04 -4.89
C LEU A 64 -25.55 27.26 -5.61
N THR A 65 -25.28 27.60 -6.87
CA THR A 65 -24.21 27.00 -7.67
C THR A 65 -22.84 27.30 -7.06
N LEU A 66 -22.58 28.54 -6.62
CA LEU A 66 -21.34 28.88 -5.93
C LEU A 66 -21.18 28.10 -4.62
N THR A 67 -22.24 28.03 -3.81
CA THR A 67 -22.24 27.30 -2.54
C THR A 67 -21.99 25.80 -2.75
N ALA A 68 -22.58 25.21 -3.80
CA ALA A 68 -22.38 23.81 -4.14
C ALA A 68 -20.94 23.53 -4.58
N LEU A 69 -20.33 24.42 -5.38
CA LEU A 69 -18.93 24.30 -5.80
C LEU A 69 -17.96 24.37 -4.62
N GLU A 70 -18.17 25.34 -3.71
CA GLU A 70 -17.34 25.46 -2.50
C GLU A 70 -17.47 24.23 -1.59
N SER A 71 -18.71 23.76 -1.37
CA SER A 71 -18.97 22.56 -0.57
C SER A 71 -18.32 21.32 -1.17
N TYR A 72 -18.42 21.16 -2.50
CA TYR A 72 -17.80 20.04 -3.20
C TYR A 72 -16.27 20.11 -3.17
N ARG A 73 -15.69 21.31 -3.33
CA ARG A 73 -14.26 21.52 -3.19
C ARG A 73 -13.77 21.16 -1.79
N PHE A 74 -14.48 21.60 -0.75
CA PHE A 74 -14.14 21.24 0.62
C PHE A 74 -14.19 19.73 0.85
N PHE A 75 -15.23 19.06 0.33
CA PHE A 75 -15.34 17.61 0.37
C PHE A 75 -14.14 16.91 -0.31
N LEU A 76 -13.73 17.36 -1.49
CA LEU A 76 -12.57 16.81 -2.20
C LEU A 76 -11.28 16.98 -1.39
N GLN A 77 -11.08 18.15 -0.77
CA GLN A 77 -9.89 18.43 0.05
C GLN A 77 -9.82 17.55 1.29
N GLU A 78 -10.92 17.39 2.01
CA GLU A 78 -10.99 16.50 3.17
C GLU A 78 -10.77 15.03 2.77
N ARG A 79 -11.36 14.61 1.65
CA ARG A 79 -11.18 13.25 1.12
C ARG A 79 -9.72 13.00 0.74
N LEU A 80 -9.08 13.96 0.08
CA LEU A 80 -7.68 13.88 -0.34
C LEU A 80 -6.74 13.84 0.86
N ARG A 81 -6.99 14.66 1.89
CA ARG A 81 -6.25 14.64 3.15
C ARG A 81 -6.35 13.28 3.84
N SER A 82 -7.56 12.73 3.94
CA SER A 82 -7.80 11.40 4.50
C SER A 82 -7.04 10.31 3.72
N LYS A 83 -7.08 10.35 2.38
CA LYS A 83 -6.35 9.40 1.54
C LYS A 83 -4.83 9.54 1.64
N GLN A 84 -4.32 10.76 1.81
CA GLN A 84 -2.89 10.96 2.08
C GLN A 84 -2.45 10.37 3.41
N GLN A 85 -3.29 10.42 4.45
CA GLN A 85 -3.00 9.73 5.71
C GLN A 85 -3.01 8.21 5.54
N GLU A 86 -4.00 7.66 4.82
CA GLU A 86 -4.06 6.24 4.47
C GLU A 86 -2.81 5.79 3.68
N LEU A 87 -2.32 6.64 2.76
CA LEU A 87 -1.11 6.40 1.99
C LEU A 87 0.12 6.26 2.90
N LEU A 88 0.26 7.15 3.90
CA LEU A 88 1.39 7.09 4.84
C LEU A 88 1.36 5.79 5.64
N GLN A 89 0.20 5.42 6.18
CA GLN A 89 0.02 4.16 6.93
C GLN A 89 0.30 2.94 6.05
N SER A 90 -0.20 2.93 4.81
CA SER A 90 0.04 1.83 3.86
C SER A 90 1.52 1.68 3.52
N ARG A 91 2.26 2.79 3.38
CA ARG A 91 3.72 2.77 3.17
C ARG A 91 4.44 2.15 4.35
N GLU A 92 4.09 2.54 5.57
CA GLU A 92 4.67 1.95 6.78
C GLU A 92 4.43 0.44 6.84
N GLN A 93 3.20 0.00 6.56
CA GLN A 93 2.85 -1.43 6.51
C GLN A 93 3.62 -2.20 5.44
N VAL A 94 3.89 -1.60 4.28
CA VAL A 94 4.74 -2.21 3.23
C VAL A 94 6.17 -2.36 3.73
N GLU A 95 6.74 -1.33 4.35
CA GLU A 95 8.11 -1.38 4.88
C GLU A 95 8.26 -2.38 6.03
N GLU A 96 7.28 -2.47 6.93
CA GLU A 96 7.24 -3.52 7.96
C GLU A 96 7.21 -4.90 7.33
N GLN A 97 6.37 -5.11 6.33
CA GLN A 97 6.28 -6.41 5.65
C GLN A 97 7.58 -6.77 4.90
N ARG A 98 8.28 -5.78 4.33
CA ARG A 98 9.62 -6.00 3.74
C ARG A 98 10.61 -6.52 4.78
N LYS A 99 10.61 -5.98 6.00
CA LYS A 99 11.46 -6.47 7.09
C LYS A 99 11.14 -7.93 7.42
N VAL A 100 9.85 -8.29 7.50
CA VAL A 100 9.41 -9.68 7.72
C VAL A 100 9.91 -10.61 6.61
N VAL A 101 9.82 -10.20 5.34
CA VAL A 101 10.34 -10.99 4.21
C VAL A 101 11.86 -11.20 4.35
N VAL A 102 12.61 -10.15 4.68
CA VAL A 102 14.07 -10.25 4.88
C VAL A 102 14.41 -11.20 6.02
N GLU A 103 13.72 -11.12 7.16
CA GLU A 103 13.92 -12.03 8.28
C GLU A 103 13.57 -13.47 7.93
N SER A 104 12.45 -13.70 7.22
CA SER A 104 12.07 -15.03 6.75
C SER A 104 13.12 -15.65 5.83
N TRP A 105 13.73 -14.83 4.96
CA TRP A 105 14.80 -15.26 4.06
C TRP A 105 16.09 -15.61 4.82
N LYS A 106 16.52 -14.76 5.77
CA LYS A 106 17.66 -15.05 6.65
C LYS A 106 17.47 -16.37 7.40
N ASN A 107 16.26 -16.60 7.92
CA ASN A 107 15.93 -17.81 8.66
C ASN A 107 15.95 -19.08 7.79
N CYS A 108 15.65 -18.98 6.49
CA CYS A 108 15.82 -20.09 5.55
C CYS A 108 17.30 -20.38 5.31
N GLN A 109 18.10 -19.35 5.00
CA GLN A 109 19.53 -19.49 4.73
C GLN A 109 20.33 -20.11 5.88
N VAL A 110 20.00 -19.77 7.13
CA VAL A 110 20.66 -20.37 8.30
C VAL A 110 20.42 -21.87 8.35
N LEU A 111 19.21 -22.33 8.06
CA LEU A 111 18.89 -23.76 8.06
C LEU A 111 19.50 -24.51 6.87
N GLU A 112 19.54 -23.90 5.69
CA GLU A 112 20.21 -24.47 4.52
C GLU A 112 21.69 -24.72 4.83
N LYS A 113 22.39 -23.73 5.40
CA LYS A 113 23.80 -23.87 5.83
C LYS A 113 23.99 -24.92 6.92
N LEU A 114 23.02 -25.10 7.82
CA LEU A 114 23.07 -26.15 8.84
C LEU A 114 22.87 -27.55 8.22
N LYS A 115 21.99 -27.67 7.22
CA LYS A 115 21.79 -28.90 6.46
C LYS A 115 23.06 -29.29 5.70
N GLU A 116 23.71 -28.35 5.02
CA GLU A 116 24.98 -28.55 4.31
C GLU A 116 26.12 -28.99 5.22
N LYS A 117 26.21 -28.48 6.46
CA LYS A 117 27.22 -28.89 7.45
C LYS A 117 26.93 -30.22 8.14
N SER A 118 25.68 -30.69 8.09
CA SER A 118 25.24 -31.96 8.68
C SER A 118 25.24 -33.13 7.69
N LEU A 119 25.54 -32.85 6.43
CA LEU A 119 25.85 -33.78 5.35
C LEU A 119 27.36 -33.95 5.25
#